data_AF-X1F6Q2-F1
#
_entry.id   AF-X1F6Q2-F1
#
_cell.length_a   1.000
_cell.length_b   1.000
_cell.length_c   1.000
_cell.angle_alpha   90.00
_cell.angle_beta   90.00
_cell.angle_gamma   90.00
#
_symmetry.space_group_name_H-M   'P 1'
#
loop_
_entity.id
_entity.type
_entity.pdbx_description
1 polymer ?
#
loop_
_entity_poly.entity_id
_entity_poly.type
_entity_poly.pdbx_seq_one_letter_code
_entity_poly.pdbx_strand_id
1 'polypeptide(L)'
;IAFALAQEMGVKSTSRQVFLDNEKDIDYIKGQFQQLISSAKEKGKTLGMGHIDITTAQALKEIVASLDERKIELVYVSEIVN
;
A
#
# COMPACT_ATOMS: atom_id res chain seq x y z
N ILE A 1 5.79 0.81 -19.70
CA ILE A 1 6.65 1.75 -20.46
C ILE A 1 7.33 2.74 -19.51
N ALA A 2 6.62 3.60 -18.79
CA ALA A 2 7.23 4.58 -17.88
C ALA A 2 8.11 4.00 -16.75
N PHE A 3 7.66 2.94 -16.07
CA PHE A 3 8.45 2.32 -14.99
C PHE A 3 9.82 1.79 -15.46
N ALA A 4 9.83 1.04 -16.57
CA ALA A 4 11.07 0.49 -17.13
C ALA A 4 12.04 1.60 -17.57
N LEU A 5 11.53 2.66 -18.22
CA LEU A 5 12.35 3.79 -18.62
C LEU A 5 12.93 4.55 -17.40
N ALA A 6 12.14 4.74 -16.35
CA ALA A 6 12.63 5.39 -15.13
C ALA A 6 13.78 4.60 -14.49
N GLN A 7 13.66 3.26 -14.46
CA GLN A 7 14.74 2.38 -14.00
C GLN A 7 15.99 2.48 -14.88
N GLU A 8 15.83 2.48 -16.21
CA GLU A 8 16.93 2.65 -17.16
C GLU A 8 17.67 3.99 -16.97
N MET A 9 16.92 5.05 -16.64
CA MET A 9 17.46 6.38 -16.35
C MET A 9 18.06 6.52 -14.94
N GLY A 10 18.09 5.45 -14.13
CA GLY A 10 18.57 5.49 -12.75
C GLY A 10 17.67 6.25 -11.77
N VAL A 11 16.40 6.47 -12.14
CA VAL A 11 15.40 7.11 -11.29
C VAL A 11 14.76 6.06 -10.40
N LYS A 12 14.99 6.16 -9.09
CA LYS A 12 14.39 5.28 -8.09
C LYS A 12 12.88 5.21 -8.26
N SER A 13 12.37 4.00 -8.51
CA SER A 13 10.98 3.79 -8.88
C SER A 13 10.43 2.51 -8.26
N THR A 14 9.11 2.45 -8.14
CA THR A 14 8.39 1.21 -7.85
C THR A 14 7.04 1.26 -8.57
N SER A 15 6.34 0.13 -8.59
CA SER A 15 4.98 0.06 -9.13
C SER A 15 3.99 -0.24 -8.01
N ARG A 16 2.78 0.30 -8.11
CA ARG A 16 1.68 0.04 -7.17
C ARG A 16 1.19 -1.41 -7.32
N GLN A 17 0.85 -2.05 -6.20
CA GLN A 17 0.16 -3.35 -6.19
C GLN A 17 -1.35 -3.20 -5.96
N VAL A 18 -1.79 -2.39 -4.98
CA VAL A 18 -3.22 -2.33 -4.58
C VAL A 18 -3.72 -0.89 -4.50
N PHE A 19 -4.92 -0.62 -5.03
CA PHE A 19 -5.66 0.61 -4.73
C PHE A 19 -6.60 0.33 -3.57
N LEU A 20 -6.52 1.17 -2.53
CA LEU A 20 -7.22 0.93 -1.27
C LEU A 20 -8.67 1.40 -1.34
N ASP A 21 -8.97 2.48 -2.05
CA ASP A 21 -10.21 3.25 -1.86
C ASP A 21 -10.91 3.62 -3.17
N ASN A 22 -10.91 2.69 -4.13
CA ASN A 22 -11.73 2.83 -5.35
C ASN A 22 -13.23 2.95 -5.02
N GLU A 23 -13.65 2.43 -3.87
CA GLU A 23 -14.99 2.58 -3.32
C GLU A 23 -14.89 3.31 -1.98
N LYS A 24 -15.80 4.26 -1.73
CA LYS A 24 -15.87 5.03 -0.48
C LYS A 24 -16.60 4.24 0.60
N ASP A 25 -16.08 3.05 0.88
CA ASP A 25 -16.63 2.11 1.85
C ASP A 25 -15.52 1.57 2.75
N ILE A 26 -15.76 1.56 4.06
CA ILE A 26 -14.74 1.21 5.05
C ILE A 26 -14.34 -0.27 4.93
N ASP A 27 -15.32 -1.16 4.71
CA ASP A 27 -15.07 -2.60 4.67
C ASP A 27 -14.38 -2.99 3.36
N TYR A 28 -14.72 -2.32 2.25
CA TYR A 28 -13.96 -2.40 1.01
C TYR A 28 -12.49 -2.05 1.23
N ILE A 29 -12.21 -0.90 1.86
CA ILE A 29 -10.83 -0.43 2.09
C ILE A 29 -10.06 -1.39 2.99
N LYS A 30 -10.71 -1.93 4.03
CA LYS A 30 -10.13 -2.99 4.88
C LYS A 30 -9.82 -4.24 4.07
N GLY A 31 -10.71 -4.67 3.19
CA GLY A 31 -10.51 -5.81 2.30
C GLY A 31 -9.32 -5.62 1.36
N GLN A 32 -9.20 -4.44 0.74
CA GLN A 32 -8.05 -4.08 -0.08
C GLN A 32 -6.75 -4.05 0.73
N PHE A 33 -6.78 -3.56 1.97
CA PHE A 33 -5.62 -3.60 2.85
C PHE A 33 -5.21 -5.03 3.22
N GLN A 34 -6.17 -5.96 3.41
CA GLN A 34 -5.82 -7.37 3.61
C GLN A 34 -5.13 -7.98 2.39
N GLN A 35 -5.56 -7.63 1.17
CA GLN A 35 -4.87 -8.03 -0.05
C GLN A 35 -3.44 -7.46 -0.10
N LEU A 36 -3.26 -6.21 0.33
CA LEU A 36 -1.94 -5.59 0.45
C LEU A 36 -1.04 -6.37 1.41
N ILE A 37 -1.53 -6.71 2.60
CA ILE A 37 -0.79 -7.53 3.58
C ILE A 37 -0.40 -8.88 2.97
N SER A 38 -1.33 -9.58 2.32
CA SER A 38 -1.06 -10.87 1.67
C SER A 38 0.04 -10.74 0.62
N SER A 39 0.00 -9.69 -0.21
CA SER A 39 1.06 -9.42 -1.19
C SER A 39 2.40 -9.07 -0.52
N ALA A 40 2.40 -8.39 0.63
CA ALA A 40 3.61 -8.08 1.38
C ALA A 40 4.28 -9.37 1.89
N LYS A 41 3.48 -10.32 2.40
CA LYS A 41 3.96 -11.61 2.90
C LYS A 41 4.57 -12.46 1.79
N GLU A 42 4.03 -12.40 0.58
CA GLU A 42 4.55 -13.13 -0.57
C GLU A 42 5.81 -12.49 -1.16
N LYS A 43 5.82 -11.16 -1.33
CA LYS A 43 6.85 -10.43 -2.09
C LYS A 43 7.90 -9.73 -1.22
N GLY A 44 7.73 -9.76 0.11
CA GLY A 44 8.55 -9.04 1.09
C GLY A 44 8.21 -7.56 1.20
N LYS A 45 7.99 -6.85 0.08
CA LYS A 45 7.61 -5.43 0.02
C LYS A 45 6.44 -5.23 -0.93
N THR A 46 5.59 -4.25 -0.64
CA THR A 46 4.44 -3.90 -1.47
C THR A 46 4.06 -2.43 -1.28
N LEU A 47 3.35 -1.86 -2.24
CA LEU A 47 2.84 -0.50 -2.20
C LEU A 47 1.32 -0.49 -2.43
N GLY A 48 0.60 0.05 -1.44
CA GLY A 48 -0.81 0.43 -1.54
C GLY A 48 -0.94 1.92 -1.82
N MET A 49 -1.96 2.31 -2.58
CA MET A 49 -2.28 3.73 -2.83
C MET A 49 -3.73 4.01 -2.44
N GLY A 50 -3.93 5.13 -1.77
CA GLY A 50 -5.25 5.71 -1.49
C GLY A 50 -5.22 7.21 -1.74
N HIS A 51 -6.39 7.83 -1.68
CA HIS A 51 -6.63 9.24 -1.86
C HIS A 51 -6.87 9.94 -0.52
N ILE A 52 -6.77 11.27 -0.54
CA ILE A 52 -7.16 12.10 0.59
C ILE A 52 -8.69 12.09 0.73
N ASP A 53 -9.20 11.23 1.61
CA ASP A 53 -10.62 11.09 1.91
C ASP A 53 -10.82 10.68 3.38
N ILE A 54 -11.91 11.15 3.99
CA ILE A 54 -12.19 10.88 5.41
C ILE A 54 -12.48 9.39 5.66
N THR A 55 -13.11 8.71 4.72
CA THR A 55 -13.42 7.29 4.79
C THR A 55 -12.14 6.46 4.74
N THR A 56 -11.21 6.82 3.86
CA THR A 56 -9.87 6.21 3.78
C THR A 56 -9.08 6.43 5.07
N ALA A 57 -9.09 7.65 5.61
CA ALA A 57 -8.41 7.94 6.88
C ALA A 57 -9.00 7.14 8.06
N GLN A 58 -10.33 7.02 8.13
CA GLN A 58 -11.01 6.24 9.16
C GLN A 58 -10.65 4.75 9.07
N ALA A 59 -10.74 4.15 7.87
CA ALA A 59 -10.41 2.75 7.67
C ALA A 59 -8.94 2.46 8.05
N LEU A 60 -8.01 3.32 7.63
CA LEU A 60 -6.59 3.19 7.99
C LEU A 60 -6.35 3.28 9.50
N LYS A 61 -7.06 4.18 10.21
CA LYS A 61 -6.97 4.28 11.67
C LYS A 61 -7.39 2.99 12.37
N GLU A 62 -8.48 2.37 11.93
CA GLU A 62 -8.98 1.10 12.47
C GLU A 62 -8.03 -0.06 12.16
N ILE A 63 -7.48 -0.09 10.94
CA ILE A 63 -6.48 -1.08 10.54
C ILE A 63 -5.23 -0.98 11.41
N VAL A 64 -4.68 0.23 11.57
CA VAL A 64 -3.43 0.49 12.30
C VAL A 64 -3.52 0.04 13.75
N ALA A 65 -4.68 0.25 14.40
CA ALA A 65 -4.94 -0.23 15.74
C ALA A 65 -4.86 -1.77 15.90
N SER A 66 -4.89 -2.52 14.79
CA SER A 66 -4.83 -4.00 14.75
C SER A 66 -3.59 -4.55 14.03
N LEU A 67 -2.57 -3.72 13.79
CA LEU A 67 -1.38 -4.12 13.01
C LEU A 67 -0.38 -4.96 13.80
N ASP A 68 -0.22 -4.73 15.11
CA ASP A 68 0.84 -5.34 15.93
C ASP A 68 0.81 -6.87 15.91
N GLU A 69 -0.37 -7.48 15.73
CA GLU A 69 -0.54 -8.92 15.66
C GLU A 69 -0.07 -9.54 14.33
N ARG A 70 0.18 -8.73 13.30
CA ARG A 70 0.30 -9.19 11.90
C ARG A 70 1.73 -9.32 11.38
N LYS A 71 2.74 -8.95 12.17
CA LYS A 71 4.18 -8.96 11.80
C LYS A 71 4.45 -8.20 10.49
N ILE A 72 3.88 -7.01 10.38
CA ILE A 72 4.05 -6.11 9.24
C ILE A 72 4.51 -4.75 9.74
N GLU A 73 5.37 -4.11 8.97
CA GLU A 73 5.90 -2.79 9.25
C GLU A 73 5.43 -1.81 8.18
N LEU A 74 4.93 -0.64 8.61
CA LEU A 74 4.66 0.47 7.70
C LEU A 74 5.92 1.32 7.60
N VAL A 75 6.45 1.43 6.39
CA VAL A 75 7.70 2.15 6.08
C VAL A 75 7.43 3.30 5.11
N TYR A 76 8.39 4.22 4.98
CA TYR A 76 8.28 5.28 3.98
C TYR A 76 8.48 4.72 2.57
N VAL A 77 7.84 5.38 1.58
CA VAL A 77 7.98 5.00 0.17
C VAL A 77 9.44 5.04 -0.30
N SER A 78 10.27 5.92 0.28
CA SER A 78 11.71 6.01 0.01
C SER A 78 12.50 4.73 0.35
N GLU A 79 11.95 3.85 1.19
CA GLU A 79 12.59 2.60 1.65
C GLU A 79 12.22 1.39 0.78
N ILE A 80 11.27 1.57 -0.14
CA ILE A 80 10.76 0.52 -1.03
C ILE A 80 11.03 0.78 -2.52
N VAL A 81 11.38 2.01 -2.89
CA VAL A 81 11.80 2.35 -4.26
C VAL A 81 13.24 1.91 -4.48
N ASN A 82 13.51 1.36 -5.67
CA ASN A 82 14.85 0.97 -6.11
C ASN A 82 15.22 1.69 -7.39
#